data_AF-A0A2S2NGS9-F1
#
_entry.id   AF-A0A2S2NGS9-F1
#
_cell.length_a   1.000
_cell.length_b   1.000
_cell.length_c   1.000
_cell.angle_alpha   90.00
_cell.angle_beta   90.00
_cell.angle_gamma   90.00
#
_symmetry.space_group_name_H-M   'P 1'
#
loop_
_entity.id
_entity.type
_entity.pdbx_description
1 polymer ?
#
loop_
_entity_poly.entity_id
_entity_poly.type
_entity_poly.pdbx_seq_one_letter_code
_entity_poly.pdbx_strand_id
1 'polypeptide(L)'
;MWMVYNDEPTNGSVSSSKGHSKGIVIADKSSGLWLVHSVPLFPELPDQNNSYTYPDTGVKNGQSFLCISMTAAELDKVGNQLIKNEVMIYGSHFGGNLDSTYLDLYTASLPHKISKENKDEPRLETLLSIEGEEFLSISKGRHFEKDIYEDLITQMAHSNLYTETWLNTPDALNSSCSGHYKTMNIESLTMEKIEGLNDVLFKSSLDHSKWAITEKSSVHWTCIGDTNRSEHQGERGGGTVCI
;
A
#
# COMPACT_ATOMS: atom_id res chain seq x y z
N MET A 1 -13.53 -13.49 -8.78
CA MET A 1 -13.93 -12.22 -8.13
C MET A 1 -12.88 -11.19 -8.45
N TRP A 2 -13.25 -9.92 -8.41
CA TRP A 2 -12.29 -8.83 -8.43
C TRP A 2 -12.78 -7.72 -7.51
N MET A 3 -11.83 -6.95 -6.99
CA MET A 3 -12.09 -5.78 -6.15
C MET A 3 -10.97 -4.77 -6.36
N VAL A 4 -11.33 -3.50 -6.48
CA VAL A 4 -10.38 -2.41 -6.67
C VAL A 4 -10.62 -1.32 -5.64
N TYR A 5 -9.53 -0.78 -5.11
CA TYR A 5 -9.58 0.31 -4.15
C TYR A 5 -8.59 1.39 -4.52
N ASN A 6 -9.01 2.64 -4.34
CA ASN A 6 -8.21 3.82 -4.64
C ASN A 6 -8.88 5.03 -3.97
N ASP A 7 -8.13 5.82 -3.22
CA ASP A 7 -8.64 7.08 -2.66
C ASP A 7 -8.79 8.19 -3.71
N GLU A 8 -8.28 7.97 -4.92
CA GLU A 8 -8.45 8.79 -6.11
C GLU A 8 -9.00 7.90 -7.25
N PRO A 9 -10.27 7.46 -7.18
CA PRO A 9 -10.83 6.48 -8.10
C PRO A 9 -11.16 7.06 -9.48
N THR A 10 -11.30 6.20 -10.48
CA THR A 10 -11.66 6.59 -11.86
C THR A 10 -13.11 7.01 -12.05
N ASN A 11 -13.99 6.68 -11.09
CA ASN A 11 -15.44 6.87 -11.19
C ASN A 11 -16.02 7.77 -10.08
N GLY A 12 -15.17 8.55 -9.40
CA GLY A 12 -15.60 9.37 -8.27
C GLY A 12 -14.59 10.45 -7.88
N SER A 13 -14.95 11.21 -6.85
CA SER A 13 -14.07 12.25 -6.30
C SER A 13 -13.00 11.66 -5.40
N VAL A 14 -11.88 12.38 -5.30
CA VAL A 14 -10.83 12.11 -4.31
C VAL A 14 -11.40 12.10 -2.89
N SER A 15 -10.99 11.13 -2.08
CA SER A 15 -11.42 10.97 -0.70
C SER A 15 -10.28 11.18 0.29
N SER A 16 -10.31 12.32 0.99
CA SER A 16 -9.42 12.57 2.13
C SER A 16 -9.87 11.88 3.42
N SER A 17 -11.10 11.37 3.47
CA SER A 17 -11.67 10.73 4.67
C SER A 17 -11.49 9.21 4.71
N LYS A 18 -10.98 8.61 3.63
CA LYS A 18 -10.63 7.19 3.54
C LYS A 18 -9.11 7.02 3.53
N GLY A 19 -8.64 5.80 3.73
CA GLY A 19 -7.22 5.51 3.76
C GLY A 19 -6.51 5.89 2.47
N HIS A 20 -5.25 6.33 2.59
CA HIS A 20 -4.38 6.53 1.43
C HIS A 20 -3.90 5.16 0.98
N SER A 21 -4.70 4.52 0.14
CA SER A 21 -4.49 3.13 -0.25
C SER A 21 -5.01 2.89 -1.63
N LYS A 22 -4.23 2.16 -2.43
CA LYS A 22 -4.61 1.83 -3.80
C LYS A 22 -4.16 0.41 -4.14
N GLY A 23 -5.03 -0.33 -4.82
CA GLY A 23 -4.72 -1.71 -5.16
C GLY A 23 -5.86 -2.48 -5.80
N ILE A 24 -5.53 -3.72 -6.15
CA ILE A 24 -6.39 -4.64 -6.88
C ILE A 24 -6.31 -6.00 -6.23
N VAL A 25 -7.45 -6.66 -6.04
CA VAL A 25 -7.55 -8.08 -5.71
C VAL A 25 -8.27 -8.78 -6.84
N ILE A 26 -7.69 -9.86 -7.37
CA ILE A 26 -8.31 -10.71 -8.40
C ILE A 26 -8.15 -12.16 -7.97
N ALA A 27 -9.22 -12.94 -8.01
CA ALA A 27 -9.16 -14.34 -7.59
C ALA A 27 -10.14 -15.24 -8.36
N ASP A 28 -9.79 -16.52 -8.50
CA ASP A 28 -10.69 -17.60 -8.89
C ASP A 28 -11.18 -18.36 -7.65
N LYS A 29 -11.47 -19.66 -7.72
CA LYS A 29 -11.94 -20.46 -6.56
C LYS A 29 -10.81 -21.00 -5.68
N SER A 30 -9.58 -20.99 -6.19
CA SER A 30 -8.42 -21.67 -5.60
C SER A 30 -7.30 -20.71 -5.20
N SER A 31 -7.16 -19.61 -5.93
CA SER A 31 -6.03 -18.70 -5.82
C SER A 31 -6.37 -17.33 -6.37
N GLY A 32 -5.49 -16.38 -6.10
CA GLY A 32 -5.57 -15.06 -6.71
C GLY A 32 -4.31 -14.27 -6.46
N LEU A 33 -4.40 -12.98 -6.73
CA LEU A 33 -3.34 -12.03 -6.48
C LEU A 33 -3.87 -10.81 -5.75
N TRP A 34 -2.99 -10.22 -4.94
CA TRP A 34 -3.14 -8.88 -4.39
C TRP A 34 -2.05 -7.99 -4.98
N LEU A 35 -2.47 -6.90 -5.61
CA LEU A 35 -1.61 -5.86 -6.17
C LEU A 35 -1.73 -4.60 -5.32
N VAL A 36 -0.63 -4.19 -4.69
CA VAL A 36 -0.47 -2.91 -3.97
C VAL A 36 0.22 -1.93 -4.92
N HIS A 37 -0.26 -0.68 -5.03
CA HIS A 37 0.33 0.29 -5.94
C HIS A 37 0.11 1.75 -5.52
N SER A 38 0.83 2.67 -6.16
CA SER A 38 0.74 4.11 -5.85
C SER A 38 -0.03 4.96 -6.88
N VAL A 39 -0.51 4.38 -7.99
CA VAL A 39 -1.08 5.10 -9.14
C VAL A 39 -2.51 5.64 -8.91
N PRO A 40 -2.74 6.97 -8.93
CA PRO A 40 -4.08 7.56 -8.92
C PRO A 40 -4.85 7.27 -10.21
N LEU A 41 -6.18 7.20 -10.14
CA LEU A 41 -7.05 6.95 -11.31
C LEU A 41 -6.75 5.61 -12.01
N PHE A 42 -6.36 4.59 -11.24
CA PHE A 42 -6.07 3.25 -11.73
C PHE A 42 -6.67 2.17 -10.83
N PRO A 43 -7.13 1.04 -11.41
CA PRO A 43 -7.47 0.83 -12.84
C PRO A 43 -8.80 1.48 -13.26
N GLU A 44 -9.07 1.56 -14.56
CA GLU A 44 -10.44 1.79 -15.06
C GLU A 44 -11.30 0.53 -14.83
N LEU A 45 -12.59 0.72 -14.51
CA LEU A 45 -13.52 -0.39 -14.36
C LEU A 45 -13.95 -0.93 -15.74
N PRO A 46 -14.31 -2.23 -15.83
CA PRO A 46 -14.73 -2.84 -17.10
C PRO A 46 -15.92 -2.13 -17.78
N ASP A 47 -16.84 -1.54 -17.03
CA ASP A 47 -17.99 -0.79 -17.56
C ASP A 47 -17.62 0.61 -18.07
N GLN A 48 -16.49 1.17 -17.62
CA GLN A 48 -15.93 2.42 -18.15
C GLN A 48 -15.15 2.17 -19.44
N ASN A 49 -14.35 1.10 -19.46
CA ASN A 49 -13.52 0.74 -20.59
C ASN A 49 -13.33 -0.77 -20.67
N ASN A 50 -13.65 -1.35 -21.83
CA ASN A 50 -13.48 -2.78 -22.10
C ASN A 50 -12.04 -3.15 -22.53
N SER A 51 -11.10 -2.20 -22.48
CA SER A 51 -9.70 -2.39 -22.82
C SER A 51 -8.79 -1.86 -21.72
N TYR A 52 -7.58 -2.42 -21.61
CA TYR A 52 -6.59 -1.96 -20.65
C TYR A 52 -6.11 -0.55 -20.98
N THR A 53 -6.09 0.31 -19.98
CA THR A 53 -5.51 1.66 -20.02
C THR A 53 -4.59 1.87 -18.83
N TYR A 54 -3.54 2.67 -19.05
CA TYR A 54 -2.67 3.16 -17.99
C TYR A 54 -2.80 4.68 -17.95
N PRO A 55 -3.12 5.28 -16.80
CA PRO A 55 -3.45 6.70 -16.76
C PRO A 55 -2.19 7.56 -16.89
N ASP A 56 -2.34 8.75 -17.46
CA ASP A 56 -1.25 9.73 -17.59
C ASP A 56 -0.64 10.10 -16.21
N THR A 57 -1.42 10.00 -15.13
CA THR A 57 -0.96 10.18 -13.74
C THR A 57 0.15 9.19 -13.36
N GLY A 58 0.10 7.96 -13.88
CA GLY A 58 1.11 6.93 -13.66
C GLY A 58 2.38 7.13 -14.49
N VAL A 59 2.33 7.94 -15.55
CA VAL A 59 3.49 8.22 -16.43
C VAL A 59 4.27 9.45 -15.96
N LYS A 60 3.60 10.37 -15.25
CA LYS A 60 4.18 11.66 -14.83
C LYS A 60 5.19 11.56 -13.69
N ASN A 61 4.95 10.68 -12.73
CA ASN A 61 5.79 10.49 -11.54
C ASN A 61 6.20 9.02 -11.42
N GLY A 62 7.29 8.75 -10.70
CA GLY A 62 7.64 7.38 -10.29
C GLY A 62 6.47 6.71 -9.55
N GLN A 63 6.33 5.39 -9.72
CA GLN A 63 5.27 4.59 -9.11
C GLN A 63 5.84 3.24 -8.71
N SER A 64 5.30 2.65 -7.64
CA SER A 64 5.62 1.28 -7.21
C SER A 64 4.43 0.37 -7.39
N PHE A 65 4.73 -0.90 -7.64
CA PHE A 65 3.78 -2.00 -7.68
C PHE A 65 4.39 -3.20 -6.95
N LEU A 66 3.61 -3.83 -6.08
CA LEU A 66 3.92 -5.13 -5.49
C LEU A 66 2.76 -6.08 -5.79
N CYS A 67 3.05 -7.22 -6.43
CA CYS A 67 2.06 -8.22 -6.79
C CYS A 67 2.40 -9.55 -6.10
N ILE A 68 1.46 -10.06 -5.30
CA ILE A 68 1.66 -11.28 -4.53
C ILE A 68 0.60 -12.29 -4.96
N SER A 69 1.04 -13.43 -5.49
CA SER A 69 0.15 -14.56 -5.81
C SER A 69 -0.03 -15.44 -4.58
N MET A 70 -1.27 -15.71 -4.19
CA MET A 70 -1.63 -16.36 -2.93
C MET A 70 -2.68 -17.45 -3.13
N THR A 71 -2.68 -18.43 -2.22
CA THR A 71 -3.79 -19.38 -2.10
C THR A 71 -5.06 -18.65 -1.68
N ALA A 72 -6.24 -19.25 -1.87
CA ALA A 72 -7.49 -18.64 -1.43
C ALA A 72 -7.49 -18.26 0.06
N ALA A 73 -6.94 -19.14 0.92
CA ALA A 73 -6.88 -18.91 2.36
C ALA A 73 -5.96 -17.76 2.75
N GLU A 74 -4.78 -17.65 2.11
CA GLU A 74 -3.85 -16.55 2.38
C GLU A 74 -4.38 -15.22 1.83
N LEU A 75 -4.98 -15.24 0.65
CA LEU A 75 -5.55 -14.04 0.03
C LEU A 75 -6.74 -13.49 0.82
N ASP A 76 -7.58 -14.34 1.42
CA ASP A 76 -8.75 -13.85 2.17
C ASP A 76 -8.35 -13.02 3.40
N LYS A 77 -7.22 -13.35 4.05
CA LYS A 77 -6.67 -12.57 5.18
C LYS A 77 -6.47 -11.08 4.84
N VAL A 78 -6.21 -10.76 3.57
CA VAL A 78 -6.07 -9.39 3.07
C VAL A 78 -7.32 -8.55 3.33
N GLY A 79 -8.52 -9.17 3.35
CA GLY A 79 -9.77 -8.46 3.63
C GLY A 79 -9.73 -7.67 4.94
N ASN A 80 -9.21 -8.27 6.02
CA ASN A 80 -9.08 -7.60 7.30
C ASN A 80 -8.05 -6.45 7.28
N GLN A 81 -7.00 -6.57 6.46
CA GLN A 81 -6.03 -5.49 6.26
C GLN A 81 -6.64 -4.31 5.51
N LEU A 82 -7.50 -4.57 4.51
CA LEU A 82 -8.21 -3.53 3.77
C LEU A 82 -9.24 -2.79 4.65
N ILE A 83 -9.93 -3.53 5.52
CA ILE A 83 -10.84 -2.92 6.52
C ILE A 83 -10.03 -2.02 7.46
N LYS A 84 -8.89 -2.51 7.95
CA LYS A 84 -8.00 -1.75 8.83
C LYS A 84 -7.45 -0.48 8.18
N ASN A 85 -7.05 -0.57 6.92
CA ASN A 85 -6.60 0.56 6.12
C ASN A 85 -7.74 1.54 5.78
N GLU A 86 -8.99 1.20 6.08
CA GLU A 86 -10.18 2.00 5.75
C GLU A 86 -10.24 2.38 4.26
N VAL A 87 -9.89 1.43 3.39
CA VAL A 87 -9.75 1.69 1.95
C VAL A 87 -11.05 2.16 1.30
N MET A 88 -10.93 2.90 0.20
CA MET A 88 -12.06 3.25 -0.65
C MET A 88 -12.22 2.22 -1.76
N ILE A 89 -13.07 1.21 -1.55
CA ILE A 89 -13.51 0.31 -2.63
C ILE A 89 -14.41 1.11 -3.58
N TYR A 90 -14.06 1.16 -4.87
CA TYR A 90 -14.84 1.86 -5.90
C TYR A 90 -15.41 0.94 -6.99
N GLY A 91 -15.07 -0.35 -6.91
CA GLY A 91 -15.68 -1.41 -7.72
C GLY A 91 -15.33 -2.79 -7.17
N SER A 92 -16.29 -3.71 -7.25
CA SER A 92 -16.08 -5.11 -6.93
C SER A 92 -17.09 -6.01 -7.65
N HIS A 93 -16.72 -7.28 -7.84
CA HIS A 93 -17.61 -8.30 -8.36
C HIS A 93 -17.27 -9.67 -7.78
N PHE A 94 -18.28 -10.32 -7.19
CA PHE A 94 -18.21 -11.68 -6.67
C PHE A 94 -19.22 -12.54 -7.44
N GLY A 95 -18.72 -13.48 -8.24
CA GLY A 95 -19.56 -14.40 -9.02
C GLY A 95 -19.64 -15.79 -8.38
N GLY A 96 -20.76 -16.48 -8.57
CA GLY A 96 -20.98 -17.81 -7.99
C GLY A 96 -20.94 -17.78 -6.45
N ASN A 97 -20.13 -18.66 -5.84
CA ASN A 97 -19.98 -18.77 -4.38
C ASN A 97 -18.67 -18.13 -3.87
N LEU A 98 -18.08 -17.20 -4.63
CA LEU A 98 -16.80 -16.59 -4.26
C LEU A 98 -16.89 -15.66 -3.06
N ASP A 99 -18.08 -15.13 -2.76
CA ASP A 99 -18.38 -14.41 -1.53
C ASP A 99 -18.20 -15.29 -0.28
N SER A 100 -18.60 -16.56 -0.36
CA SER A 100 -18.39 -17.53 0.73
C SER A 100 -16.98 -18.13 0.75
N THR A 101 -16.26 -18.11 -0.39
CA THR A 101 -14.88 -18.58 -0.48
C THR A 101 -13.91 -17.54 0.09
N TYR A 102 -14.22 -16.25 -0.12
CA TYR A 102 -13.43 -15.11 0.33
C TYR A 102 -14.27 -14.22 1.24
N LEU A 103 -14.58 -14.72 2.43
CA LEU A 103 -15.53 -14.08 3.34
C LEU A 103 -15.00 -12.75 3.85
N ASP A 104 -13.72 -12.67 4.17
CA ASP A 104 -13.10 -11.45 4.70
C ASP A 104 -12.97 -10.38 3.60
N LEU A 105 -12.60 -10.77 2.37
CA LEU A 105 -12.60 -9.84 1.24
C LEU A 105 -14.00 -9.42 0.82
N TYR A 106 -14.98 -10.32 0.86
CA TYR A 106 -16.37 -9.97 0.63
C TYR A 106 -16.84 -8.97 1.67
N THR A 107 -16.54 -9.22 2.94
CA THR A 107 -16.82 -8.29 4.03
C THR A 107 -16.19 -6.95 3.73
N ALA A 108 -14.88 -6.88 3.42
CA ALA A 108 -14.13 -5.67 3.05
C ALA A 108 -14.79 -4.86 1.93
N SER A 109 -15.46 -5.53 0.98
CA SER A 109 -16.16 -4.88 -0.14
C SER A 109 -17.45 -4.15 0.26
N LEU A 110 -17.99 -4.44 1.45
CA LEU A 110 -19.22 -3.82 1.96
C LEU A 110 -18.93 -2.48 2.66
N PRO A 111 -19.95 -1.62 2.84
CA PRO A 111 -19.79 -0.37 3.58
C PRO A 111 -19.41 -0.59 5.05
N HIS A 112 -18.26 -0.08 5.47
CA HIS A 112 -17.81 -0.10 6.86
C HIS A 112 -18.04 1.23 7.57
N LYS A 113 -18.48 1.14 8.83
CA LYS A 113 -18.45 2.27 9.75
C LYS A 113 -17.03 2.43 10.30
N ILE A 114 -16.59 3.68 10.40
CA ILE A 114 -15.32 4.03 11.02
C ILE A 114 -15.38 3.68 12.51
N SER A 115 -14.35 3.01 13.02
CA SER A 115 -14.25 2.72 14.45
C SER A 115 -14.24 4.01 15.25
N LYS A 116 -14.98 4.01 16.37
CA LYS A 116 -14.99 5.12 17.34
C LYS A 116 -13.89 4.98 18.40
N GLU A 117 -13.07 3.94 18.32
CA GLU A 117 -11.99 3.70 19.28
C GLU A 117 -10.81 4.65 19.01
N ASN A 118 -10.44 5.43 20.02
CA ASN A 118 -9.46 6.52 19.92
C ASN A 118 -7.99 6.07 20.00
N LYS A 119 -7.71 4.75 20.02
CA LYS A 119 -6.35 4.19 20.02
C LYS A 119 -6.36 2.90 19.24
N ASP A 120 -6.08 3.01 17.95
CA ASP A 120 -6.22 1.88 17.03
C ASP A 120 -4.83 1.30 16.71
N GLU A 121 -4.45 0.26 17.44
CA GLU A 121 -3.16 -0.43 17.27
C GLU A 121 -3.03 -0.98 15.83
N PRO A 122 -1.87 -0.86 15.17
CA PRO A 122 -1.66 -1.43 13.84
C PRO A 122 -1.95 -2.93 13.80
N ARG A 123 -2.52 -3.40 12.69
CA ARG A 123 -2.75 -4.82 12.42
C ARG A 123 -1.57 -5.37 11.64
N LEU A 124 -0.98 -6.44 12.18
CA LEU A 124 0.12 -7.18 11.56
C LEU A 124 -0.40 -8.52 11.06
N GLU A 125 -0.11 -8.87 9.81
CA GLU A 125 -0.47 -10.17 9.24
C GLU A 125 0.68 -10.74 8.44
N THR A 126 1.09 -11.96 8.79
CA THR A 126 1.98 -12.75 7.96
C THR A 126 1.17 -13.42 6.84
N LEU A 127 1.56 -13.14 5.60
CA LEU A 127 0.98 -13.69 4.39
C LEU A 127 2.01 -14.58 3.69
N LEU A 128 1.54 -15.68 3.11
CA LEU A 128 2.39 -16.56 2.30
C LEU A 128 1.98 -16.51 0.84
N SER A 129 2.95 -16.30 -0.04
CA SER A 129 2.73 -16.55 -1.47
C SER A 129 2.51 -18.03 -1.75
N ILE A 130 2.03 -18.34 -2.96
CA ILE A 130 1.87 -19.72 -3.43
C ILE A 130 3.19 -20.52 -3.36
N GLU A 131 4.33 -19.87 -3.58
CA GLU A 131 5.66 -20.49 -3.53
C GLU A 131 6.28 -20.48 -2.13
N GLY A 132 5.55 -20.00 -1.12
CA GLY A 132 5.97 -20.01 0.28
C GLY A 132 6.84 -18.83 0.72
N GLU A 133 7.07 -17.83 -0.14
CA GLU A 133 7.68 -16.56 0.28
C GLU A 133 6.78 -15.85 1.30
N GLU A 134 7.39 -15.41 2.40
CA GLU A 134 6.71 -14.74 3.51
C GLU A 134 6.68 -13.23 3.30
N PHE A 135 5.52 -12.63 3.57
CA PHE A 135 5.30 -11.20 3.53
C PHE A 135 4.67 -10.76 4.85
N LEU A 136 5.10 -9.62 5.39
CA LEU A 136 4.47 -8.99 6.53
C LEU A 136 3.63 -7.80 6.08
N SER A 137 2.32 -7.94 6.10
CA SER A 137 1.39 -6.84 5.87
C SER A 137 1.18 -6.05 7.16
N ILE A 138 1.41 -4.75 7.12
CA ILE A 138 1.28 -3.82 8.24
C ILE A 138 0.22 -2.78 7.88
N SER A 139 -0.87 -2.73 8.63
CA SER A 139 -2.03 -1.88 8.36
C SER A 139 -2.40 -1.01 9.55
N LYS A 140 -2.63 0.28 9.31
CA LYS A 140 -3.08 1.24 10.32
C LYS A 140 -4.41 1.87 9.95
N GLY A 141 -5.21 2.19 10.98
CA GLY A 141 -6.38 3.04 10.86
C GLY A 141 -6.05 4.51 11.09
N ARG A 142 -7.05 5.38 10.95
CA ARG A 142 -6.89 6.84 11.14
C ARG A 142 -6.42 7.25 12.54
N HIS A 143 -6.78 6.46 13.56
CA HIS A 143 -6.49 6.75 14.98
C HIS A 143 -5.12 6.24 15.43
N PHE A 144 -4.26 5.80 14.50
CA PHE A 144 -2.85 5.53 14.82
C PHE A 144 -2.07 6.84 15.03
N GLU A 145 -2.43 7.90 14.28
CA GLU A 145 -1.96 9.29 14.47
C GLU A 145 -0.42 9.46 14.50
N LYS A 146 0.28 8.54 13.83
CA LYS A 146 1.75 8.40 13.85
C LYS A 146 2.30 7.97 12.49
N ASP A 147 3.60 8.14 12.31
CA ASP A 147 4.33 7.69 11.12
C ASP A 147 4.60 6.19 11.22
N ILE A 148 4.03 5.38 10.31
CA ILE A 148 4.22 3.93 10.33
C ILE A 148 5.69 3.52 10.17
N TYR A 149 6.49 4.31 9.47
CA TYR A 149 7.91 3.98 9.26
C TYR A 149 8.70 4.26 10.53
N GLU A 150 8.60 5.49 11.04
CA GLU A 150 9.33 5.92 12.23
C GLU A 150 8.84 5.27 13.53
N ASP A 151 7.54 5.30 13.79
CA ASP A 151 6.97 4.90 15.08
C ASP A 151 6.76 3.40 15.23
N LEU A 152 6.85 2.62 14.14
CA LEU A 152 6.57 1.19 14.15
C LEU A 152 7.67 0.37 13.45
N ILE A 153 7.90 0.58 12.16
CA ILE A 153 8.76 -0.31 11.37
C ILE A 153 10.22 -0.24 11.85
N THR A 154 10.75 0.93 12.22
CA THR A 154 12.12 1.01 12.78
C THR A 154 12.29 0.15 14.04
N GLN A 155 11.26 0.09 14.89
CA GLN A 155 11.27 -0.66 16.14
C GLN A 155 11.20 -2.17 15.88
N MET A 156 10.37 -2.58 14.91
CA MET A 156 10.23 -3.99 14.54
C MET A 156 11.48 -4.52 13.82
N ALA A 157 12.06 -3.72 12.93
CA ALA A 157 13.25 -4.09 12.16
C ALA A 157 14.56 -3.97 12.97
N HIS A 158 14.51 -3.32 14.13
CA HIS A 158 15.69 -2.98 14.93
C HIS A 158 16.79 -2.31 14.09
N SER A 159 16.40 -1.44 13.15
CA SER A 159 17.30 -0.81 12.19
C SER A 159 16.82 0.58 11.79
N ASN A 160 17.77 1.37 11.29
CA ASN A 160 17.45 2.60 10.57
C ASN A 160 16.72 2.24 9.27
N LEU A 161 15.88 3.15 8.78
CA LEU A 161 15.17 3.02 7.52
C LEU A 161 15.54 4.14 6.56
N TYR A 162 15.64 3.80 5.28
CA TYR A 162 15.57 4.76 4.18
C TYR A 162 14.20 4.66 3.54
N THR A 163 13.52 5.80 3.39
CA THR A 163 12.13 5.86 2.92
C THR A 163 12.03 6.73 1.67
N GLU A 164 11.61 6.15 0.56
CA GLU A 164 11.12 6.87 -0.61
C GLU A 164 9.62 7.08 -0.41
N THR A 165 9.21 8.34 -0.25
CA THR A 165 7.81 8.75 -0.21
C THR A 165 7.70 10.14 -0.82
N TRP A 166 6.49 10.54 -1.21
CA TRP A 166 6.31 11.77 -1.95
C TRP A 166 6.65 13.01 -1.10
N LEU A 167 7.82 13.63 -1.35
CA LEU A 167 8.30 14.81 -0.63
C LEU A 167 7.75 16.15 -1.14
N ASN A 168 6.75 16.11 -2.04
CA ASN A 168 6.14 17.32 -2.62
C ASN A 168 4.83 17.69 -1.92
N THR A 169 4.79 17.62 -0.59
CA THR A 169 3.66 18.06 0.23
C THR A 169 4.13 19.07 1.28
N PRO A 170 3.33 20.11 1.62
CA PRO A 170 3.74 21.11 2.62
C PRO A 170 3.95 20.54 4.02
N ASP A 171 3.29 19.41 4.31
CA ASP A 171 3.28 18.70 5.59
C ASP A 171 4.17 17.45 5.59
N ALA A 172 5.08 17.32 4.60
CA ALA A 172 6.02 16.21 4.53
C ALA A 172 6.91 16.20 5.78
N LEU A 173 7.04 15.02 6.41
CA LEU A 173 7.87 14.86 7.60
C LEU A 173 9.35 14.92 7.22
N ASN A 174 10.15 15.58 8.04
CA ASN A 174 11.61 15.56 7.89
C ASN A 174 12.19 14.20 8.29
N SER A 175 13.43 13.94 7.89
CA SER A 175 14.20 12.81 8.42
C SER A 175 14.28 12.87 9.94
N SER A 176 13.99 11.75 10.60
CA SER A 176 14.07 11.63 12.05
C SER A 176 15.41 11.04 12.46
N CYS A 177 16.21 11.86 13.15
CA CYS A 177 17.61 11.57 13.49
C CYS A 177 17.86 11.49 15.00
N SER A 178 16.84 11.75 15.83
CA SER A 178 16.95 11.85 17.29
C SER A 178 16.61 10.55 18.03
N GLY A 179 15.90 9.63 17.38
CA GLY A 179 15.55 8.31 17.91
C GLY A 179 16.73 7.35 18.00
N HIS A 180 16.51 6.21 18.66
CA HIS A 180 17.49 5.11 18.70
C HIS A 180 17.77 4.56 17.30
N TYR A 181 16.70 4.38 16.52
CA TYR A 181 16.73 4.12 15.09
C TYR A 181 16.25 5.36 14.35
N LYS A 182 16.83 5.60 13.17
CA LYS A 182 16.59 6.78 12.33
C LYS A 182 15.70 6.41 11.15
N THR A 183 14.88 7.36 10.73
CA THR A 183 14.05 7.24 9.52
C THR A 183 14.43 8.35 8.56
N MET A 184 15.22 8.00 7.55
CA MET A 184 15.84 8.93 6.63
C MET A 184 15.03 9.02 5.33
N ASN A 185 14.63 10.22 4.95
CA ASN A 185 14.04 10.45 3.64
C ASN A 185 15.11 10.28 2.55
N ILE A 186 14.74 9.58 1.49
CA ILE A 186 15.49 9.59 0.22
C ILE A 186 15.12 10.89 -0.49
N GLU A 187 16.12 11.65 -0.97
CA GLU A 187 15.89 12.92 -1.69
C GLU A 187 15.93 12.75 -3.22
N SER A 188 16.70 11.76 -3.68
CA SER A 188 16.88 11.46 -5.10
C SER A 188 17.32 10.02 -5.29
N LEU A 189 16.92 9.45 -6.42
CA LEU A 189 17.26 8.10 -6.84
C LEU A 189 18.02 8.14 -8.15
N THR A 190 19.05 7.30 -8.24
CA THR A 190 19.73 7.01 -9.50
C THR A 190 19.54 5.53 -9.82
N MET A 191 18.89 5.25 -10.94
CA MET A 191 18.79 3.92 -11.52
C MET A 191 19.85 3.80 -12.59
N GLU A 192 20.95 3.14 -12.26
CA GLU A 192 22.07 2.92 -13.18
C GLU A 192 22.18 1.43 -13.53
N LYS A 193 22.71 1.14 -14.72
CA LYS A 193 23.12 -0.23 -15.12
C LYS A 193 21.97 -1.24 -15.15
N ILE A 194 20.76 -0.79 -15.43
CA ILE A 194 19.64 -1.70 -15.69
C ILE A 194 19.66 -2.07 -17.18
N GLU A 195 19.81 -3.36 -17.46
CA GLU A 195 19.87 -3.85 -18.84
C GLU A 195 18.63 -3.42 -19.64
N GLY A 196 18.86 -2.80 -20.80
CA GLY A 196 17.77 -2.31 -21.66
C GLY A 196 17.17 -0.96 -21.28
N LEU A 197 17.67 -0.31 -20.22
CA LEU A 197 17.25 1.04 -19.81
C LEU A 197 18.45 2.00 -19.78
N ASN A 198 18.21 3.26 -20.14
CA ASN A 198 19.18 4.32 -19.90
C ASN A 198 19.27 4.60 -18.41
N ASP A 199 20.44 5.09 -17.96
CA ASP A 199 20.57 5.57 -16.59
C ASP A 199 19.58 6.72 -16.35
N VAL A 200 18.83 6.65 -15.25
CA VAL A 200 17.83 7.65 -14.88
C VAL A 200 18.17 8.22 -13.51
N LEU A 201 18.17 9.56 -13.41
CA LEU A 201 18.29 10.29 -12.16
C LEU A 201 17.02 11.13 -11.97
N PHE A 202 16.36 11.00 -10.83
CA PHE A 202 15.20 11.81 -10.49
C PHE A 202 15.12 12.12 -8.99
N LYS A 203 14.38 13.16 -8.65
CA LYS A 203 14.13 13.57 -7.26
C LYS A 203 12.90 12.84 -6.73
N SER A 204 12.88 12.53 -5.44
CA SER A 204 11.74 11.94 -4.73
C SER A 204 10.49 12.84 -4.75
N SER A 205 10.65 14.16 -5.01
CA SER A 205 9.52 15.06 -5.27
C SER A 205 8.76 14.76 -6.58
N LEU A 206 9.36 13.97 -7.49
CA LEU A 206 8.78 13.48 -8.74
C LEU A 206 8.46 11.97 -8.68
N ASP A 207 8.40 11.41 -7.47
CA ASP A 207 8.09 10.01 -7.22
C ASP A 207 6.90 9.89 -6.28
N HIS A 208 5.88 9.13 -6.71
CA HIS A 208 4.71 8.79 -5.90
C HIS A 208 4.84 7.41 -5.27
N SER A 209 5.87 6.64 -5.61
CA SER A 209 6.19 5.38 -4.98
C SER A 209 6.38 5.58 -3.48
N LYS A 210 6.04 4.54 -2.73
CA LYS A 210 6.16 4.53 -1.28
C LYS A 210 6.80 3.21 -0.89
N TRP A 211 8.09 3.27 -0.64
CA TRP A 211 8.84 2.11 -0.21
C TRP A 211 9.88 2.49 0.82
N ALA A 212 10.24 1.50 1.64
CA ALA A 212 11.24 1.64 2.68
C ALA A 212 12.17 0.45 2.69
N ILE A 213 13.44 0.71 2.97
CA ILE A 213 14.44 -0.34 3.17
C ILE A 213 15.18 -0.14 4.48
N THR A 214 15.53 -1.23 5.13
CA THR A 214 16.43 -1.19 6.29
C THR A 214 17.86 -0.85 5.89
N GLU A 215 18.52 0.02 6.65
CA GLU A 215 19.99 0.09 6.64
C GLU A 215 20.56 -1.26 7.10
N LYS A 216 21.80 -1.58 6.69
CA LYS A 216 22.53 -2.83 6.99
C LYS A 216 22.15 -3.41 8.36
N SER A 217 21.32 -4.44 8.37
CA SER A 217 20.75 -5.09 9.56
C SER A 217 20.79 -6.60 9.42
N SER A 218 20.62 -7.33 10.52
CA SER A 218 20.36 -8.78 10.46
C SER A 218 19.00 -9.09 9.83
N VAL A 219 18.06 -8.16 9.88
CA VAL A 219 16.74 -8.23 9.25
C VAL A 219 16.73 -7.28 8.06
N HIS A 220 16.65 -7.83 6.85
CA HIS A 220 16.58 -7.04 5.62
C HIS A 220 15.14 -6.92 5.21
N TRP A 221 14.55 -5.73 5.38
CA TRP A 221 13.20 -5.48 4.87
C TRP A 221 13.22 -4.58 3.66
N THR A 222 12.43 -4.97 2.67
CA THR A 222 11.93 -4.07 1.62
C THR A 222 10.43 -3.97 1.76
N CYS A 223 9.94 -2.82 2.20
CA CYS A 223 8.51 -2.56 2.37
C CYS A 223 7.99 -1.73 1.20
N ILE A 224 6.87 -2.14 0.60
CA ILE A 224 6.18 -1.42 -0.48
C ILE A 224 4.74 -1.20 -0.04
N GLY A 225 4.27 0.05 -0.13
CA GLY A 225 2.96 0.40 0.41
C GLY A 225 2.34 1.64 -0.19
N ASP A 226 1.41 2.20 0.58
CA ASP A 226 0.51 3.25 0.09
C ASP A 226 0.51 4.49 0.99
N THR A 227 1.25 4.49 2.10
CA THR A 227 1.36 5.62 3.03
C THR A 227 2.60 6.48 2.78
N ASN A 228 2.41 7.80 2.56
CA ASN A 228 3.52 8.78 2.57
C ASN A 228 3.92 9.14 4.01
N ARG A 229 5.11 9.71 4.18
CA ARG A 229 5.52 10.37 5.43
C ARG A 229 5.07 11.82 5.46
N SER A 230 3.85 12.08 5.92
CA SER A 230 3.32 13.44 6.12
C SER A 230 2.44 13.52 7.36
N GLU A 231 2.32 14.71 7.98
CA GLU A 231 1.48 14.90 9.17
C GLU A 231 0.04 14.44 8.93
N HIS A 232 -0.55 14.84 7.80
CA HIS A 232 -1.93 14.47 7.47
C HIS A 232 -2.09 12.98 7.19
N GLN A 233 -1.06 12.29 6.66
CA GLN A 233 -1.13 10.84 6.49
C GLN A 233 -1.14 10.10 7.82
N GLY A 234 -0.65 10.69 8.92
CA GLY A 234 -0.77 10.14 10.27
C GLY A 234 -2.23 9.86 10.66
N GLU A 235 -3.14 10.73 10.22
CA GLU A 235 -4.58 10.73 10.52
C GLU A 235 -5.44 9.98 9.48
N ARG A 236 -4.81 9.25 8.55
CA ARG A 236 -5.50 8.43 7.54
C ARG A 236 -5.16 6.96 7.72
N GLY A 237 -6.09 6.10 7.33
CA GLY A 237 -5.78 4.67 7.20
C GLY A 237 -4.78 4.43 6.07
N GLY A 238 -4.07 3.31 6.13
CA GLY A 238 -3.08 2.92 5.12
C GLY A 238 -2.14 1.86 5.63
N GLY A 239 -1.26 1.36 4.77
CA GLY A 239 -0.32 0.32 5.15
C GLY A 239 0.85 0.15 4.21
N THR A 240 1.67 -0.85 4.52
CA THR A 240 2.80 -1.31 3.71
C THR A 240 2.97 -2.82 3.88
N VAL A 241 3.58 -3.46 2.89
CA VAL A 241 3.89 -4.89 2.90
C VAL A 241 5.40 -5.05 2.79
N CYS A 242 5.99 -5.71 3.79
CA CYS A 242 7.43 -5.95 3.87
C CYS A 242 7.79 -7.37 3.45
N ILE A 243 8.90 -7.49 2.72
CA ILE A 243 9.61 -8.72 2.33
C ILE A 243 10.94 -8.76 3.06
#